data_AF-A0A0G2HQJ0-F1
#
_entry.id   AF-A0A0G2HQJ0-F1
#
_cell.length_a   1.000
_cell.length_b   1.000
_cell.length_c   1.000
_cell.angle_alpha   90.00
_cell.angle_beta   90.00
_cell.angle_gamma   90.00
#
_symmetry.space_group_name_H-M   'P 1'
#
loop_
_entity.id
_entity.type
_entity.pdbx_description
1 polymer ?
#
loop_
_entity_poly.entity_id
_entity_poly.type
_entity_poly.pdbx_seq_one_letter_code
_entity_poly.pdbx_strand_id
1 'polypeptide(L)'
;MQFNNKIMALALLFAPLALTAPTDNTPPVALAESAVDLTLGSSCTPSAYQCKCDNIVRHCWIEVCNASRVWVLSARCRERINPNPNPTCKNGPNKTAYCV
;
A
#
# COMPACT_ATOMS: atom_id res chain seq x y z
N MET A 1 50.21 -0.81 51.31
CA MET A 1 49.32 0.36 51.53
C MET A 1 47.91 -0.04 51.15
N GLN A 2 46.94 0.25 52.01
CA GLN A 2 45.49 0.18 51.77
C GLN A 2 45.08 1.13 50.62
N PHE A 3 43.81 1.03 50.21
CA PHE A 3 42.90 2.05 49.65
C PHE A 3 42.19 1.48 48.41
N ASN A 4 40.98 0.96 48.56
CA ASN A 4 39.68 1.61 48.79
C ASN A 4 38.89 1.74 47.49
N ASN A 5 37.68 1.16 47.53
CA ASN A 5 36.42 1.66 47.00
C ASN A 5 36.40 2.31 45.61
N LYS A 6 35.49 1.86 44.76
CA LYS A 6 34.11 2.37 44.71
C LYS A 6 33.34 1.65 43.60
N ILE A 7 32.22 1.05 43.98
CA ILE A 7 31.12 0.76 43.07
C ILE A 7 30.60 2.12 42.56
N MET A 8 30.52 2.30 41.25
CA MET A 8 29.57 3.24 40.66
C MET A 8 28.62 2.44 39.78
N ALA A 9 27.44 2.18 40.34
CA ALA A 9 26.23 2.05 39.56
C ALA A 9 25.81 3.47 39.17
N LEU A 10 25.48 3.73 37.91
CA LEU A 10 24.55 4.81 37.58
C LEU A 10 23.58 4.32 36.50
N ALA A 11 22.31 4.50 36.82
CA ALA A 11 21.15 3.96 36.16
C ALA A 11 20.72 4.77 34.92
N LEU A 12 19.94 4.07 34.09
CA LEU A 12 18.96 4.52 33.08
C LEU A 12 18.70 6.03 32.99
N LEU A 13 18.79 6.59 31.78
CA LEU A 13 17.84 7.60 31.31
C LEU A 13 17.61 7.46 29.79
N PHE A 14 16.33 7.33 29.43
CA PHE A 14 15.80 7.46 28.08
C PHE A 14 16.25 8.79 27.46
N ALA A 15 16.83 8.74 26.25
CA ALA A 15 16.91 9.90 25.38
C ALA A 15 16.04 9.63 24.14
N PRO A 16 15.08 10.51 23.81
CA PRO A 16 14.32 10.40 22.57
C PRO A 16 15.25 10.68 21.39
N LEU A 17 15.30 9.76 20.41
CA LEU A 17 15.92 10.03 19.12
C LEU A 17 15.01 10.99 18.33
N ALA A 18 15.03 12.27 18.70
CA ALA A 18 14.69 13.34 17.79
C ALA A 18 15.97 13.73 17.05
N LEU A 19 16.14 13.24 15.82
CA LEU A 19 17.12 13.79 14.90
C LEU A 19 16.40 14.30 13.65
N THR A 20 16.14 15.60 13.66
CA THR A 20 15.82 16.39 12.47
C THR A 20 17.04 16.42 11.56
N ALA A 21 16.88 16.03 10.30
CA ALA A 21 17.80 16.40 9.23
C ALA A 21 16.99 17.06 8.11
N PRO A 22 17.17 18.37 7.85
CA PRO A 22 16.62 19.02 6.67
C PRO A 22 17.63 18.87 5.53
N THR A 23 17.22 18.30 4.41
CA THR A 23 17.92 18.54 3.14
C THR A 23 16.88 18.56 2.03
N ASP A 24 16.71 19.78 1.51
CA ASP A 24 16.12 20.15 0.23
C ASP A 24 16.42 19.10 -0.85
N ASN A 25 15.40 18.70 -1.62
CA ASN A 25 15.51 18.25 -3.01
C ASN A 25 14.09 18.05 -3.53
N THR A 26 13.57 19.09 -4.19
CA THR A 26 12.61 19.03 -5.31
C THR A 26 11.31 18.25 -5.04
N PRO A 27 10.12 18.89 -5.07
CA PRO A 27 8.88 18.11 -5.01
C PRO A 27 8.88 17.13 -6.19
N PRO A 28 8.78 15.80 -5.97
CA PRO A 28 8.31 14.96 -7.05
C PRO A 28 6.92 15.49 -7.35
N VAL A 29 6.74 15.93 -8.59
CA VAL A 29 5.46 16.29 -9.18
C VAL A 29 4.42 15.36 -8.59
N ALA A 30 3.54 15.93 -7.74
CA ALA A 30 2.35 15.27 -7.30
C ALA A 30 1.61 14.94 -8.59
N LEU A 31 1.76 13.70 -9.05
CA LEU A 31 0.88 13.13 -10.06
C LEU A 31 -0.49 13.29 -9.44
N ALA A 32 -1.22 14.25 -9.99
CA ALA A 32 -2.50 14.70 -9.53
C ALA A 32 -3.26 13.47 -9.02
N GLU A 33 -3.59 13.49 -7.74
CA GLU A 33 -4.72 12.77 -7.22
C GLU A 33 -5.88 13.22 -8.12
N SER A 34 -6.09 12.46 -9.21
CA SER A 34 -7.34 12.49 -9.92
C SER A 34 -8.29 11.93 -8.90
N ALA A 35 -8.84 12.84 -8.10
CA ALA A 35 -10.05 12.68 -7.35
C ALA A 35 -11.11 12.30 -8.38
N VAL A 36 -11.10 11.02 -8.76
CA VAL A 36 -12.24 10.36 -9.34
C VAL A 36 -13.26 10.43 -8.24
N ASP A 37 -14.18 11.38 -8.39
CA ASP A 37 -15.43 11.47 -7.67
C ASP A 37 -16.07 10.07 -7.66
N LEU A 38 -15.80 9.32 -6.59
CA LEU A 38 -16.31 7.99 -6.33
C LEU A 38 -17.52 8.10 -5.40
N THR A 39 -18.46 8.99 -5.75
CA THR A 39 -19.83 8.91 -5.25
C THR A 39 -20.58 7.80 -5.97
N LEU A 40 -20.17 6.55 -5.73
CA LEU A 40 -21.05 5.40 -5.88
C LEU A 40 -20.71 4.40 -4.78
N GLY A 41 -21.43 4.52 -3.66
CA GLY A 41 -21.27 3.70 -2.47
C GLY A 41 -21.38 2.21 -2.80
N SER A 42 -20.24 1.57 -2.99
CA SER A 42 -20.08 0.13 -2.83
C SER A 42 -19.32 -0.05 -1.52
N SER A 43 -20.03 -0.08 -0.40
CA SER A 43 -19.44 -0.60 0.84
C SER A 43 -19.05 -2.05 0.58
N CYS A 44 -17.77 -2.33 0.39
CA CYS A 44 -17.28 -3.66 0.12
C CYS A 44 -17.13 -4.45 1.43
N THR A 45 -17.07 -5.79 1.34
CA THR A 45 -16.70 -6.59 2.52
C THR A 45 -15.20 -6.49 2.73
N PRO A 46 -14.70 -6.09 3.91
CA PRO A 46 -13.27 -6.08 4.18
C PRO A 46 -12.61 -7.41 3.81
N SER A 47 -11.41 -7.35 3.25
CA SER A 47 -10.66 -8.49 2.72
C SER A 47 -11.29 -9.19 1.51
N ALA A 48 -12.35 -8.64 0.91
CA ALA A 48 -12.79 -9.05 -0.41
C ALA A 48 -11.82 -8.53 -1.48
N TYR A 49 -11.65 -9.31 -2.54
CA TYR A 49 -10.87 -8.96 -3.71
C TYR A 49 -11.77 -8.92 -4.94
N GLN A 50 -11.45 -8.05 -5.88
CA GLN A 50 -12.10 -8.01 -7.18
C GLN A 50 -11.10 -7.72 -8.30
N CYS A 51 -11.31 -8.36 -9.44
CA CYS A 51 -10.60 -8.11 -10.69
C CYS A 51 -11.27 -6.94 -11.43
N LYS A 52 -10.45 -5.96 -11.82
CA LYS A 52 -10.82 -4.84 -12.68
C LYS A 52 -9.94 -4.87 -13.92
N CYS A 53 -10.55 -4.60 -15.07
CA CYS A 53 -9.82 -4.43 -16.31
C CYS A 53 -10.33 -3.19 -17.01
N ASP A 54 -9.40 -2.34 -17.42
CA ASP A 54 -9.70 -1.23 -18.28
C ASP A 54 -9.75 -1.71 -19.74
N ASN A 55 -10.86 -1.42 -20.42
CA ASN A 55 -11.07 -1.84 -21.81
C ASN A 55 -10.31 -0.95 -22.81
N ILE A 56 -9.91 0.26 -22.41
CA ILE A 56 -9.20 1.24 -23.24
C ILE A 56 -7.70 1.02 -23.13
N VAL A 57 -7.18 0.89 -21.91
CA VAL A 57 -5.74 0.90 -21.61
C VAL A 57 -5.15 -0.50 -21.44
N ARG A 58 -5.95 -1.57 -21.61
CA ARG A 58 -5.50 -2.99 -21.56
C ARG A 58 -4.85 -3.44 -20.24
N HIS A 59 -4.91 -2.61 -19.21
CA HIS A 59 -4.44 -2.97 -17.88
C HIS A 59 -5.55 -3.69 -17.13
N CYS A 60 -5.17 -4.77 -16.46
CA CYS A 60 -6.00 -5.42 -15.47
C CYS A 60 -5.28 -5.33 -14.12
N TRP A 61 -6.05 -5.14 -13.05
CA TRP A 61 -5.55 -5.09 -11.69
C TRP A 61 -6.56 -5.73 -10.74
N ILE A 62 -6.08 -6.05 -9.56
CA ILE A 62 -6.87 -6.57 -8.46
C ILE A 62 -6.96 -5.49 -7.40
N GLU A 63 -8.17 -5.22 -6.95
CA GLU A 63 -8.44 -4.36 -5.81
C GLU A 63 -8.79 -5.23 -4.60
N VAL A 64 -8.38 -4.79 -3.42
CA VAL A 64 -8.79 -5.36 -2.14
C VAL A 64 -9.63 -4.33 -1.38
N CYS A 65 -10.67 -4.80 -0.72
CA CYS A 65 -11.46 -3.97 0.17
C CYS A 65 -10.74 -3.81 1.50
N ASN A 66 -10.30 -2.59 1.82
CA ASN A 66 -9.65 -2.30 3.09
C ASN A 66 -10.65 -2.28 4.27
N ALA A 67 -10.14 -2.11 5.50
CA ALA A 67 -10.96 -2.04 6.70
C ALA A 67 -11.99 -0.89 6.68
N SER A 68 -11.67 0.20 5.97
CA SER A 68 -12.55 1.36 5.77
C SER A 68 -13.63 1.14 4.70
N ARG A 69 -13.76 -0.09 4.18
CA ARG A 69 -14.71 -0.47 3.11
C ARG A 69 -14.48 0.28 1.80
N VAL A 70 -13.22 0.63 1.52
CA VAL A 70 -12.79 1.25 0.28
C VAL A 70 -11.98 0.25 -0.52
N TRP A 71 -12.26 0.17 -1.83
CA TRP A 71 -11.45 -0.59 -2.77
C TRP A 71 -10.11 0.12 -2.97
N VAL A 72 -9.02 -0.58 -2.66
CA VAL A 72 -7.65 -0.10 -2.87
C VAL A 72 -6.90 -1.07 -3.77
N LEU A 73 -5.95 -0.56 -4.56
CA LEU A 73 -5.13 -1.39 -5.43
C LEU A 73 -4.34 -2.41 -4.61
N SER A 74 -4.52 -3.70 -4.92
CA SER A 74 -3.77 -4.80 -4.31
C SER A 74 -2.64 -5.29 -5.19
N ALA A 75 -2.90 -5.49 -6.49
CA ALA A 75 -1.90 -6.01 -7.43
C ALA A 75 -2.22 -5.57 -8.85
N ARG A 76 -1.18 -5.39 -9.69
CA ARG A 76 -1.33 -5.20 -11.13
C ARG A 76 -1.05 -6.52 -11.85
N CYS A 77 -1.92 -6.89 -12.77
CA CYS A 77 -1.73 -8.10 -13.57
C CYS A 77 -0.99 -7.77 -14.86
N ARG A 78 -0.50 -8.81 -15.55
CA ARG A 78 0.15 -8.66 -16.86
C ARG A 78 -0.77 -7.87 -17.80
N GLU A 79 -0.20 -6.98 -18.60
CA GLU A 79 -0.97 -6.23 -19.60
C GLU A 79 -1.48 -7.16 -20.69
N ARG A 80 -2.65 -6.85 -21.26
CA ARG A 80 -3.13 -7.58 -22.44
C ARG A 80 -2.25 -7.22 -23.64
N ILE A 81 -1.56 -8.21 -24.19
CA ILE A 81 -0.81 -8.06 -25.44
C ILE A 81 -1.82 -7.99 -26.59
N ASN A 82 -1.74 -6.97 -27.46
CA ASN A 82 -2.56 -6.94 -28.69
C ASN A 82 -2.28 -8.20 -29.53
N PRO A 83 -3.29 -8.93 -30.06
CA PRO A 83 -4.72 -8.68 -30.07
C PRO A 83 -5.51 -9.48 -29.02
N ASN A 84 -4.87 -10.00 -27.97
CA ASN A 84 -5.50 -10.90 -27.02
C ASN A 84 -6.62 -10.18 -26.23
N PRO A 85 -7.90 -10.52 -26.45
CA PRO A 85 -9.00 -9.88 -25.75
C PRO A 85 -9.17 -10.42 -24.33
N ASN A 86 -8.48 -11.51 -23.97
CA ASN A 86 -8.71 -12.19 -22.71
C ASN A 86 -8.23 -11.35 -21.51
N PRO A 87 -9.03 -11.25 -20.44
CA PRO A 87 -8.62 -10.60 -19.21
C PRO A 87 -7.47 -11.38 -18.57
N THR A 88 -6.47 -10.66 -18.07
CA THR A 88 -5.32 -11.18 -17.32
C THR A 88 -5.57 -11.19 -15.81
N CYS A 89 -6.83 -10.98 -15.39
CA CYS A 89 -7.30 -11.29 -14.05
C CYS A 89 -8.68 -11.94 -14.08
N LYS A 90 -9.02 -12.66 -13.02
CA LYS A 90 -10.32 -13.29 -12.81
C LYS A 90 -10.75 -13.19 -11.35
N ASN A 91 -12.06 -13.10 -11.14
CA ASN A 91 -12.65 -13.30 -9.82
C ASN A 91 -12.68 -14.80 -9.51
N GLY A 92 -12.25 -15.15 -8.30
CA GLY A 92 -12.25 -16.50 -7.77
C GLY A 92 -13.36 -16.71 -6.73
N PRO A 93 -13.45 -17.93 -6.16
CA PRO A 93 -14.38 -18.22 -5.08
C PRO A 93 -14.01 -17.44 -3.81
N ASN A 94 -14.93 -17.36 -2.83
CA ASN A 94 -14.68 -16.77 -1.51
C ASN A 94 -14.15 -15.32 -1.54
N LYS A 95 -14.65 -14.50 -2.48
CA LYS A 95 -14.24 -13.09 -2.63
C LYS A 95 -12.74 -12.95 -2.91
N THR A 96 -12.14 -13.89 -3.63
CA THR A 96 -10.75 -13.79 -4.10
C THR A 96 -10.70 -13.29 -5.53
N ALA A 97 -9.53 -12.81 -5.95
CA ALA A 97 -9.23 -12.55 -7.35
C ALA A 97 -7.76 -12.89 -7.59
N TYR A 98 -7.42 -13.28 -8.82
CA TYR A 98 -6.07 -13.69 -9.18
C TYR A 98 -5.73 -13.24 -10.60
N CYS A 99 -4.44 -13.02 -10.85
CA CYS A 99 -3.92 -12.78 -12.19
C CYS A 99 -3.79 -14.11 -12.94
N VAL A 100 -3.94 -14.05 -14.26
CA VAL A 100 -3.86 -15.18 -15.19
C VAL A 100 -2.72 -14.96 -16.18
#